data_AF-A0A925Q0C1-F1
#
_entry.id   AF-A0A925Q0C1-F1
#
_cell.length_a   1.000
_cell.length_b   1.000
_cell.length_c   1.000
_cell.angle_alpha   90.00
_cell.angle_beta   90.00
_cell.angle_gamma   90.00
#
_symmetry.space_group_name_H-M   'P 1'
#
loop_
_entity.id
_entity.type
_entity.pdbx_description
1 polymer ?
#
loop_
_entity_poly.entity_id
_entity_poly.type
_entity_poly.pdbx_seq_one_letter_code
_entity_poly.pdbx_strand_id
1 'polypeptide(L)'
;KQPLAPGISEMLARAEAAIAAGNCQEYYDEFMSPNFNRATSRSARKTLVTACTNNENMRETMITTLRIVQELTPRYDLGGARAIFDVSGQGLPYERFVLERDKDNRWYIAE
;
A
#
# COMPACT_ATOMS: atom_id res chain seq x y z
N LYS A 1 -11.03 -15.74 -10.96
CA LYS A 1 -10.21 -14.63 -10.43
C LYS A 1 -8.77 -14.89 -10.84
N GLN A 2 -8.09 -13.96 -11.52
CA GLN A 2 -6.65 -14.12 -11.74
C GLN A 2 -5.97 -13.98 -10.38
N PRO A 3 -5.16 -14.95 -9.94
CA PRO A 3 -4.52 -14.88 -8.64
C PRO A 3 -3.55 -13.70 -8.58
N LEU A 4 -3.45 -13.08 -7.40
CA LEU A 4 -2.41 -12.09 -7.12
C LEU A 4 -1.04 -12.71 -7.40
N ALA A 5 -0.12 -11.91 -7.95
CA ALA A 5 1.27 -12.34 -8.02
C ALA A 5 1.75 -12.67 -6.60
N PRO A 6 2.49 -13.78 -6.37
CA PRO A 6 2.86 -14.22 -5.02
C PRO A 6 3.51 -13.11 -4.17
N GLY A 7 4.38 -12.30 -4.79
CA GLY A 7 5.04 -11.18 -4.10
C GLY A 7 4.11 -10.02 -3.70
N ILE A 8 2.93 -9.88 -4.32
CA ILE A 8 1.93 -8.88 -3.92
C ILE A 8 1.26 -9.31 -2.62
N SER A 9 0.77 -10.55 -2.55
CA SER A 9 0.07 -11.05 -1.36
C SER A 9 0.98 -11.03 -0.13
N GLU A 10 2.23 -11.47 -0.27
CA GLU A 10 3.21 -11.42 0.83
C GLU A 10 3.47 -9.98 1.30
N MET A 11 3.67 -9.05 0.36
CA MET A 11 3.93 -7.65 0.68
C MET A 11 2.74 -7.00 1.40
N LEU A 12 1.52 -7.20 0.91
CA LEU A 12 0.30 -6.64 1.53
C LEU A 12 0.07 -7.18 2.94
N ALA A 13 0.28 -8.49 3.17
CA ALA A 13 0.16 -9.10 4.49
C ALA A 13 1.20 -8.55 5.48
N ARG A 14 2.44 -8.34 5.03
CA ARG A 14 3.51 -7.73 5.85
C ARG A 14 3.22 -6.25 6.17
N ALA A 15 2.71 -5.51 5.19
CA ALA A 15 2.30 -4.12 5.38
C ALA A 15 1.17 -4.00 6.40
N GLU A 16 0.17 -4.89 6.31
CA GLU A 16 -0.93 -4.98 7.27
C GLU A 16 -0.40 -5.25 8.69
N ALA A 17 0.49 -6.25 8.83
CA ALA A 17 1.09 -6.61 10.12
C ALA A 17 1.88 -5.45 10.74
N ALA A 18 2.65 -4.70 9.93
CA ALA A 18 3.39 -3.54 10.41
C ALA A 18 2.46 -2.45 10.95
N ILE A 19 1.37 -2.12 10.24
CA ILE A 19 0.40 -1.13 10.73
C ILE A 19 -0.30 -1.63 12.00
N ALA A 20 -0.72 -2.90 12.04
CA ALA A 20 -1.39 -3.50 13.18
C ALA A 20 -0.51 -3.50 14.44
N ALA A 21 0.81 -3.68 14.28
CA ALA A 21 1.79 -3.59 15.36
C ALA A 21 2.13 -2.13 15.77
N GLY A 22 1.60 -1.13 15.07
CA GLY A 22 1.94 0.29 15.30
C GLY A 22 3.27 0.72 14.68
N ASN A 23 3.91 -0.14 13.87
CA ASN A 23 5.18 0.13 13.18
C ASN A 23 4.96 1.00 11.93
N CYS A 24 4.32 2.16 12.08
CA CYS A 24 4.00 3.06 10.97
C CYS A 24 5.25 3.55 10.24
N GLN A 25 6.37 3.75 10.94
CA GLN A 25 7.64 4.14 10.32
C GLN A 25 8.12 3.07 9.32
N GLU A 26 8.13 1.80 9.76
CA GLU A 26 8.43 0.65 8.90
C GLU A 26 7.49 0.59 7.70
N TYR A 27 6.19 0.86 7.90
CA TYR A 27 5.24 0.85 6.80
C TYR A 27 5.62 1.82 5.67
N TYR A 28 5.93 3.08 6.03
CA TYR A 28 6.30 4.11 5.06
C TYR A 28 7.72 3.91 4.49
N ASP A 29 8.64 3.28 5.23
CA ASP A 29 10.01 2.98 4.78
C ASP A 29 10.06 1.81 3.79
N GLU A 30 9.39 0.71 4.12
CA GLU A 30 9.60 -0.57 3.46
C GLU A 30 8.57 -0.88 2.37
N PHE A 31 7.31 -0.47 2.55
CA PHE A 31 6.22 -0.85 1.64
C PHE A 31 5.81 0.26 0.68
N MET A 32 6.00 1.53 1.05
CA MET A 32 5.74 2.63 0.13
C MET A 32 6.83 2.75 -0.93
N SER A 33 6.45 3.11 -2.14
CA SER A 33 7.36 3.05 -3.26
C SER A 33 8.54 4.02 -3.17
N PRO A 34 9.69 3.69 -3.78
CA PRO A 34 10.82 4.61 -3.85
C PRO A 34 10.45 5.95 -4.50
N ASN A 35 9.49 5.95 -5.44
CA ASN A 35 8.97 7.16 -6.06
C ASN A 35 8.18 8.01 -5.06
N PHE A 36 7.29 7.39 -4.28
CA PHE A 36 6.59 8.07 -3.19
C PHE A 36 7.58 8.70 -2.19
N ASN A 37 8.61 7.96 -1.79
CA ASN A 37 9.62 8.43 -0.84
C ASN A 37 10.49 9.57 -1.40
N ARG A 38 10.71 9.64 -2.72
CA ARG A 38 11.38 10.77 -3.38
C ARG A 38 10.47 11.99 -3.52
N ALA A 39 9.20 11.79 -3.85
CA ALA A 39 8.23 12.86 -4.09
C ALA A 39 7.74 13.51 -2.78
N THR A 40 7.71 12.74 -1.69
CA THR A 40 7.22 13.19 -0.39
C THR A 40 8.35 13.84 0.42
N SER A 41 8.15 15.08 0.84
CA SER A 41 9.13 15.77 1.69
C SER A 41 9.29 15.09 3.05
N ARG A 42 10.46 15.25 3.69
CA ARG A 42 10.71 14.66 5.03
C ARG A 42 9.68 15.10 6.08
N SER A 43 9.26 16.37 6.03
CA SER A 43 8.25 16.91 6.96
C SER A 43 6.87 16.31 6.70
N ALA A 44 6.44 16.22 5.44
CA ALA A 44 5.17 15.58 5.08
C ALA A 44 5.15 14.10 5.50
N ARG A 45 6.26 13.39 5.27
CA ARG A 45 6.43 11.99 5.68
C ARG A 45 6.36 11.81 7.19
N LYS A 46 7.01 12.69 7.96
CA LYS A 46 6.92 12.68 9.43
C LYS A 46 5.47 12.90 9.89
N THR A 47 4.73 13.79 9.24
CA THR A 47 3.31 14.03 9.54
C THR A 47 2.47 12.78 9.28
N LEU A 48 2.68 12.09 8.15
CA LEU A 48 1.99 10.86 7.81
C LEU A 48 2.28 9.72 8.81
N VAL A 49 3.55 9.53 9.17
CA VAL A 49 3.95 8.55 10.19
C VAL A 49 3.30 8.90 11.54
N THR A 50 3.39 10.17 11.96
CA THR A 50 2.81 10.62 13.24
C THR A 50 1.30 10.43 13.28
N ALA A 51 0.60 10.73 12.18
CA ALA A 51 -0.84 10.53 12.07
C ALA A 51 -1.19 9.03 12.17
N CYS A 52 -0.49 8.16 11.44
CA CYS A 52 -0.65 6.72 11.56
C CYS A 52 -0.37 6.22 13.00
N THR A 53 0.67 6.71 13.66
CA THR A 53 1.03 6.27 15.02
C THR A 53 0.02 6.74 16.07
N ASN A 54 -0.54 7.95 15.94
CA ASN A 54 -1.39 8.53 16.97
C ASN A 54 -2.90 8.37 16.72
N ASN A 55 -3.32 7.97 15.52
CA ASN A 55 -4.72 7.84 15.15
C ASN A 55 -5.10 6.38 14.83
N GLU A 56 -5.77 5.73 15.77
CA GLU A 56 -6.25 4.35 15.62
C GLU A 56 -7.22 4.19 14.45
N ASN A 57 -8.17 5.10 14.28
CA ASN A 57 -9.13 5.05 13.18
C ASN A 57 -8.43 5.17 11.82
N MET A 58 -7.34 5.94 11.74
CA MET A 58 -6.51 5.99 10.53
C MET A 58 -5.83 4.65 10.26
N ARG A 59 -5.26 4.00 11.28
CA ARG A 59 -4.65 2.66 11.12
C ARG A 59 -5.68 1.63 10.70
N GLU A 60 -6.85 1.63 11.31
CA GLU A 60 -7.93 0.71 10.97
C GLU A 60 -8.39 0.91 9.52
N THR A 61 -8.50 2.17 9.06
CA THR A 61 -8.78 2.49 7.66
C THR A 61 -7.71 1.91 6.73
N MET A 62 -6.42 2.12 7.05
CA MET A 62 -5.31 1.60 6.24
C MET A 62 -5.31 0.06 6.20
N ILE A 63 -5.50 -0.61 7.34
CA ILE A 63 -5.60 -2.07 7.43
C ILE A 63 -6.77 -2.58 6.59
N THR A 64 -7.92 -1.92 6.69
CA THR A 64 -9.13 -2.29 5.94
C THR A 64 -8.90 -2.16 4.44
N THR A 65 -8.24 -1.08 3.98
CA THR A 65 -7.83 -0.95 2.58
C THR A 65 -7.00 -2.15 2.13
N LEU A 66 -5.95 -2.52 2.89
CA LEU A 66 -5.06 -3.62 2.50
C LEU A 66 -5.81 -4.94 2.39
N ARG A 67 -6.77 -5.19 3.28
CA ARG A 67 -7.63 -6.39 3.22
C ARG A 67 -8.55 -6.38 2.01
N ILE A 68 -9.17 -5.24 1.70
CA ILE A 68 -10.01 -5.09 0.50
C ILE A 68 -9.19 -5.38 -0.76
N VAL A 69 -8.00 -4.78 -0.88
CA VAL A 69 -7.11 -4.97 -2.03
C VAL A 69 -6.72 -6.45 -2.22
N GLN A 70 -6.48 -7.18 -1.13
CA GLN A 70 -6.15 -8.62 -1.18
C GLN A 70 -7.28 -9.48 -1.78
N GLU A 71 -8.54 -9.05 -1.65
CA GLU A 71 -9.71 -9.78 -2.17
C GLU A 71 -10.08 -9.42 -3.61
N LEU A 72 -9.52 -8.33 -4.12
CA LEU A 72 -9.77 -7.80 -5.45
C LEU A 72 -8.84 -8.40 -6.50
N THR A 73 -9.28 -8.37 -7.76
CA THR A 73 -8.46 -8.78 -8.91
C THR A 73 -7.87 -7.53 -9.56
N PRO A 74 -6.53 -7.37 -9.63
CA PRO A 74 -5.94 -6.21 -10.26
C PRO A 74 -5.98 -6.29 -11.79
N ARG A 75 -5.99 -5.14 -12.43
CA ARG A 75 -5.56 -4.98 -13.82
C ARG A 75 -4.04 -4.77 -13.83
N TYR A 76 -3.32 -5.64 -14.53
CA TYR A 76 -1.89 -5.46 -14.73
C TYR A 76 -1.59 -4.52 -15.91
N ASP A 77 -0.58 -3.68 -15.75
CA ASP A 77 -0.10 -2.71 -16.73
C ASP A 77 1.43 -2.73 -16.82
N LEU A 78 2.01 -2.01 -17.79
CA LEU A 78 3.46 -1.87 -17.99
C LEU A 78 4.19 -3.23 -18.04
N GLY A 79 3.68 -4.16 -18.85
CA GLY A 79 4.26 -5.50 -18.94
C GLY A 79 4.17 -6.32 -17.65
N GLY A 80 3.20 -6.02 -16.79
CA GLY A 80 3.00 -6.69 -15.51
C GLY A 80 3.80 -6.11 -14.35
N ALA A 81 4.48 -4.98 -14.55
CA ALA A 81 5.20 -4.28 -13.48
C ALA A 81 4.30 -3.38 -12.63
N ARG A 82 3.04 -3.17 -13.02
CA ARG A 82 2.07 -2.38 -12.25
C ARG A 82 0.79 -3.17 -12.08
N ALA A 83 0.25 -3.20 -10.86
CA ALA A 83 -1.04 -3.80 -10.55
C ALA A 83 -1.99 -2.71 -10.05
N ILE A 84 -3.14 -2.56 -10.69
CA ILE A 84 -4.09 -1.48 -10.43
C ILE A 84 -5.40 -2.11 -9.97
N PHE A 85 -5.82 -1.75 -8.77
CA PHE A 85 -7.05 -2.20 -8.14
C PHE A 85 -8.09 -1.09 -8.23
N ASP A 86 -9.28 -1.43 -8.70
CA ASP A 86 -10.45 -0.58 -8.58
C ASP A 86 -11.04 -0.77 -7.17
N VAL A 87 -10.99 0.30 -6.37
CA VAL A 87 -11.53 0.32 -5.01
C VAL A 87 -12.69 1.31 -4.90
N SER A 88 -13.27 1.71 -6.04
CA SER A 88 -14.46 2.54 -6.07
C SER A 88 -15.64 1.86 -5.34
N GLY A 89 -16.46 2.67 -4.66
CA GLY A 89 -17.59 2.17 -3.87
C GLY A 89 -17.23 1.41 -2.61
N GLN A 90 -15.95 1.29 -2.24
CA GLN A 90 -15.50 0.61 -1.01
C GLN A 90 -15.47 1.53 0.23
N GLY A 91 -15.99 2.76 0.11
CA GLY A 91 -15.97 3.76 1.19
C GLY A 91 -14.59 4.40 1.42
N LEU A 92 -13.63 4.17 0.53
CA LEU A 92 -12.30 4.79 0.55
C LEU A 92 -12.32 6.18 -0.11
N PRO A 93 -11.44 7.11 0.30
CA PRO A 93 -11.38 8.46 -0.26
C PRO A 93 -10.77 8.54 -1.67
N TYR A 94 -10.40 7.39 -2.25
CA TYR A 94 -9.82 7.24 -3.57
C TYR A 94 -10.49 6.08 -4.31
N GLU A 95 -10.42 6.12 -5.63
CA GLU A 95 -11.08 5.14 -6.49
C GLU A 95 -10.13 4.02 -6.95
N ARG A 96 -8.82 4.22 -6.80
CA ARG A 96 -7.80 3.27 -7.25
C ARG A 96 -6.74 3.07 -6.19
N PHE A 97 -6.22 1.85 -6.12
CA PHE A 97 -5.06 1.49 -5.34
C PHE A 97 -4.03 0.85 -6.26
N VAL A 98 -2.78 1.28 -6.19
CA VAL A 98 -1.75 0.94 -7.17
C VAL A 98 -0.54 0.33 -6.47
N LEU A 99 -0.12 -0.81 -7.01
CA LEU A 99 1.16 -1.42 -6.70
C LEU A 99 2.10 -1.32 -7.88
N GLU A 100 3.37 -1.09 -7.61
CA GLU A 100 4.43 -1.10 -8.62
C GLU A 100 5.56 -2.04 -8.23
N ARG A 101 6.15 -2.68 -9.23
CA ARG A 101 7.30 -3.57 -9.10
C ARG A 101 8.54 -2.87 -9.61
N ASP A 102 9.59 -2.88 -8.80
CA ASP A 102 10.88 -2.36 -9.21
C ASP A 102 11.66 -3.34 -10.12
N LYS A 103 12.86 -2.92 -10.52
CA LYS A 103 13.77 -3.73 -11.34
C LYS A 103 14.29 -5.00 -10.64
N ASP A 104 14.23 -5.04 -9.32
CA ASP A 104 14.69 -6.14 -8.48
C ASP A 104 13.51 -7.09 -8.11
N ASN A 105 12.39 -6.95 -8.81
CA ASN A 105 11.14 -7.71 -8.65
C ASN A 105 10.42 -7.52 -7.30
N ARG A 106 10.71 -6.43 -6.58
CA ARG A 106 10.08 -6.09 -5.30
C ARG A 106 8.84 -5.24 -5.54
N TRP A 107 7.74 -5.57 -4.88
CA TRP A 107 6.48 -4.83 -4.99
C TRP A 107 6.38 -3.76 -3.91
N TYR A 108 5.78 -2.63 -4.26
CA TYR A 108 5.55 -1.48 -3.39
C TYR A 108 4.16 -0.89 -3.62
N ILE A 109 3.64 -0.21 -2.60
CA ILE A 109 2.44 0.63 -2.65
C ILE A 109 2.84 1.99 -3.23
N ALA A 110 2.23 2.38 -4.35
CA ALA A 110 2.58 3.59 -5.08
C ALA A 110 1.57 4.73 -4.89
N GLU A 111 0.27 4.41 -4.90
CA GLU A 111 -0.83 5.38 -4.87
C GLU A 111 -2.11 4.73 -4.32
#